data_AF-A0A914Y9F2-F1
#
_entry.id   AF-A0A914Y9F2-F1
#
_cell.length_a   1.000
_cell.length_b   1.000
_cell.length_c   1.000
_cell.angle_alpha   90.00
_cell.angle_beta   90.00
_cell.angle_gamma   90.00
#
_symmetry.space_group_name_H-M   'P 1'
#
loop_
_entity.id
_entity.type
_entity.pdbx_description
1 polymer ?
#
loop_
_entity_poly.entity_id
_entity_poly.type
_entity_poly.pdbx_seq_one_letter_code
_entity_poly.pdbx_strand_id
1 'polypeptide(L)'
;MSSPNAVGNIACLLSAMKVEAIPISPFRIKIALQNSAMIPEDGSHHPFSLGAGIIQISSAFELLKSSMNCISTNITDIKINAKNKRGIYLRELWEVNRIQEFNVCVKTKFNSEKELEKVVTFECPIILKLASESEKDFVKYPKYSRLPSNDISVHIDPTILEAGKAHYAEIVGINPQNQSLGPLFRIPITN
;
A
#
# COMPACT_ATOMS: atom_id res chain seq x y z
N MET A 1 22.57 -4.47 9.85
CA MET A 1 23.11 -3.62 8.76
C MET A 1 22.22 -3.56 7.50
N SER A 2 20.96 -3.97 7.54
CA SER A 2 20.06 -3.94 6.35
C SER A 2 19.60 -2.54 5.95
N SER A 3 19.38 -1.64 6.91
CA SER A 3 18.97 -0.26 6.62
C SER A 3 20.03 0.54 5.85
N PRO A 4 21.33 0.54 6.23
CA PRO A 4 22.38 1.16 5.42
C PRO A 4 22.50 0.58 4.01
N ASN A 5 22.32 -0.74 3.86
CA ASN A 5 22.29 -1.39 2.55
C ASN A 5 21.14 -0.85 1.67
N ALA A 6 19.94 -0.71 2.24
CA ALA A 6 18.80 -0.13 1.53
C ALA A 6 19.07 1.33 1.11
N VAL A 7 19.69 2.14 1.97
CA VAL A 7 20.03 3.53 1.66
C VAL A 7 21.01 3.63 0.48
N GLY A 8 22.08 2.83 0.48
CA GLY A 8 23.05 2.81 -0.62
C GLY A 8 22.40 2.42 -1.96
N ASN A 9 21.54 1.41 -1.93
CA ASN A 9 20.78 0.97 -3.09
C ASN A 9 19.80 2.04 -3.62
N ILE A 10 19.09 2.72 -2.73
CA ILE A 10 18.20 3.83 -3.11
C ILE A 10 18.99 5.02 -3.66
N ALA A 11 20.20 5.29 -3.14
CA ALA A 11 21.07 6.33 -3.70
C ALA A 11 21.46 6.03 -5.16
N CYS A 12 21.77 4.77 -5.49
CA CYS A 12 21.99 4.34 -6.88
C CYS A 12 20.74 4.54 -7.75
N LEU A 13 19.56 4.16 -7.24
CA LEU A 13 18.29 4.37 -7.95
C LEU A 13 18.05 5.86 -8.27
N LEU A 14 18.27 6.73 -7.28
CA LEU A 14 18.13 8.19 -7.45
C LEU A 14 19.11 8.74 -8.49
N SER A 15 20.34 8.24 -8.52
CA SER A 15 21.33 8.62 -9.55
C SER A 15 20.87 8.22 -10.95
N ALA A 16 20.35 7.00 -11.12
CA ALA A 16 19.82 6.53 -12.40
C ALA A 16 18.59 7.35 -12.86
N MET A 17 17.67 7.66 -11.93
CA MET A 17 16.52 8.52 -12.22
C MET A 17 16.93 9.91 -12.70
N LYS A 18 17.97 10.51 -12.12
CA LYS A 18 18.49 11.81 -12.56
C LYS A 18 19.06 11.77 -13.97
N VAL A 19 19.81 10.72 -14.32
CA VAL A 19 20.41 10.56 -15.65
C VAL A 19 19.32 10.41 -16.73
N GLU A 20 18.27 9.62 -16.46
CA GLU A 20 17.14 9.42 -17.39
C GLU A 20 16.08 10.53 -17.31
N ALA A 21 16.34 11.62 -16.58
CA ALA A 21 15.40 12.72 -16.35
C ALA A 21 14.01 12.29 -15.81
N ILE A 22 13.96 11.25 -14.98
CA ILE A 22 12.74 10.77 -14.31
C ILE A 22 12.44 11.66 -13.09
N PRO A 23 11.26 12.31 -13.02
CA PRO A 23 10.89 13.14 -11.87
C PRO A 23 10.89 12.35 -10.56
N ILE A 24 11.59 12.90 -9.58
CA ILE A 24 11.74 12.30 -8.25
C ILE A 24 10.54 12.69 -7.39
N SER A 25 9.83 11.69 -6.86
CA SER A 25 8.82 11.85 -5.82
C SER A 25 9.00 10.75 -4.77
N PRO A 26 9.03 11.09 -3.47
CA PRO A 26 9.15 10.10 -2.40
C PRO A 26 8.06 9.02 -2.47
N PHE A 27 6.83 9.41 -2.80
CA PHE A 27 5.70 8.50 -2.92
C PHE A 27 5.92 7.49 -4.05
N ARG A 28 6.33 7.97 -5.23
CA ARG A 28 6.58 7.12 -6.41
C ARG A 28 7.70 6.12 -6.16
N ILE A 29 8.78 6.56 -5.51
CA ILE A 29 9.90 5.68 -5.15
C ILE A 29 9.44 4.61 -4.15
N LYS A 30 8.68 5.00 -3.12
CA LYS A 30 8.15 4.07 -2.11
C LYS A 30 7.31 2.97 -2.73
N ILE A 31 6.34 3.30 -3.58
CA ILE A 31 5.48 2.29 -4.22
C ILE A 31 6.26 1.41 -5.19
N ALA A 32 7.23 1.96 -5.94
CA ALA A 32 8.01 1.19 -6.88
C ALA A 32 8.86 0.15 -6.16
N LEU A 33 9.50 0.54 -5.05
CA LEU A 33 10.26 -0.38 -4.20
C LEU A 33 9.36 -1.44 -3.55
N GLN A 34 8.15 -1.08 -3.12
CA GLN A 34 7.21 -2.03 -2.51
C GLN A 34 6.61 -3.01 -3.53
N ASN A 35 6.31 -2.55 -4.75
CA ASN A 35 5.66 -3.37 -5.77
C ASN A 35 6.66 -4.18 -6.61
N SER A 36 7.95 -3.82 -6.59
CA SER A 36 9.02 -4.63 -7.18
C SER A 36 9.68 -5.59 -6.19
N ALA A 37 9.34 -5.52 -4.91
CA ALA A 37 9.97 -6.33 -3.89
C ALA A 37 9.68 -7.82 -4.11
N MET A 38 10.69 -8.64 -3.82
CA MET A 38 10.63 -10.09 -4.02
C MET A 38 10.43 -10.79 -2.68
N ILE A 39 9.42 -11.64 -2.59
CA ILE A 39 9.22 -12.54 -1.45
C ILE A 39 9.89 -13.87 -1.79
N PRO A 40 10.90 -14.34 -1.03
CA PRO A 40 11.52 -15.64 -1.28
C PRO A 40 10.51 -16.78 -1.11
N GLU A 41 10.52 -17.73 -2.05
CA GLU A 41 9.59 -18.87 -2.08
C GLU A 41 9.99 -20.00 -1.12
N ASP A 42 11.18 -19.91 -0.52
CA ASP A 42 11.82 -20.97 0.26
C ASP A 42 11.10 -21.32 1.59
N GLY A 43 9.99 -20.65 1.90
CA GLY A 43 9.12 -20.92 3.06
C GLY A 43 9.78 -20.72 4.43
N SER A 44 11.05 -20.33 4.48
CA SER A 44 11.86 -20.22 5.69
C SER A 44 11.60 -18.93 6.49
N HIS A 45 10.74 -18.04 5.99
CA HIS A 45 10.49 -16.74 6.56
C HIS A 45 9.10 -16.65 7.18
N HIS A 46 9.05 -16.11 8.40
CA HIS A 46 7.78 -15.79 9.03
C HIS A 46 7.05 -14.70 8.22
N PRO A 47 5.73 -14.82 7.95
CA PRO A 47 5.00 -13.91 7.07
C PRO A 47 5.12 -12.43 7.45
N PHE A 48 5.24 -12.14 8.75
CA PHE A 48 5.33 -10.77 9.27
C PHE A 48 6.74 -10.17 9.26
N SER A 49 7.77 -10.93 8.87
CA SER A 49 9.17 -10.50 8.96
C SER A 49 9.66 -9.71 7.74
N LEU A 50 9.05 -9.91 6.56
CA LEU A 50 9.55 -9.38 5.29
C LEU A 50 8.78 -8.15 4.79
N GLY A 51 7.55 -7.92 5.28
CA GLY A 51 6.69 -6.85 4.78
C GLY A 51 6.39 -7.03 3.29
N ALA A 52 6.78 -6.05 2.46
CA ALA A 52 6.61 -6.15 1.01
C ALA A 52 7.60 -7.11 0.33
N GLY A 53 8.66 -7.55 1.04
CA GLY A 53 9.70 -8.42 0.50
C GLY A 53 11.08 -7.75 0.46
N ILE A 54 12.00 -8.41 -0.24
CA ILE A 54 13.38 -7.98 -0.45
C ILE A 54 13.43 -6.97 -1.60
N ILE A 55 14.09 -5.82 -1.37
CA ILE A 55 14.18 -4.73 -2.34
C ILE A 55 14.87 -5.19 -3.63
N GLN A 56 14.23 -4.94 -4.78
CA GLN A 56 14.79 -5.16 -6.11
C GLN A 56 14.93 -3.82 -6.85
N ILE A 57 16.16 -3.29 -6.92
CA ILE A 57 16.42 -1.94 -7.46
C ILE A 57 16.27 -1.87 -8.98
N SER A 58 16.76 -2.88 -9.70
CA SER A 58 16.60 -2.96 -11.16
C SER A 58 15.12 -2.94 -11.54
N SER A 59 14.33 -3.84 -10.95
CA SER A 59 12.89 -3.93 -11.18
C SER A 59 12.15 -2.66 -10.74
N ALA A 60 12.54 -2.04 -9.62
CA ALA A 60 11.96 -0.77 -9.19
C ALA A 60 12.21 0.36 -10.22
N PHE A 61 13.41 0.41 -10.79
CA PHE A 61 13.76 1.40 -11.81
C PHE A 61 12.96 1.21 -13.10
N GLU A 62 12.80 -0.03 -13.57
CA GLU A 62 11.98 -0.36 -14.73
C GLU A 62 10.51 0.01 -14.51
N LEU A 63 9.96 -0.25 -13.31
CA LEU A 63 8.63 0.19 -12.94
C LEU A 63 8.50 1.72 -12.95
N LEU A 64 9.49 2.46 -12.43
CA LEU A 64 9.47 3.93 -12.44
C LEU A 64 9.56 4.51 -13.86
N LYS A 65 10.34 3.87 -14.74
CA LYS A 65 10.50 4.27 -16.15
C LYS A 65 9.21 4.05 -16.94
N SER A 66 8.57 2.89 -16.77
CA SER A 66 7.31 2.56 -17.44
C SER A 66 6.10 3.37 -16.94
N SER A 67 6.11 3.81 -15.67
CA SER A 67 5.01 4.53 -15.03
C SER A 67 5.21 6.04 -14.91
N MET A 68 6.09 6.63 -15.74
CA MET A 68 6.58 8.00 -15.60
C MET A 68 5.47 9.06 -15.43
N ASN A 69 4.35 8.88 -16.13
CA ASN A 69 3.22 9.82 -16.18
C ASN A 69 1.96 9.32 -15.44
N CYS A 70 2.03 8.15 -14.80
CA CYS A 70 0.84 7.49 -14.25
C CYS A 70 0.41 8.07 -12.89
N ILE A 71 1.35 8.65 -12.15
CA ILE A 71 1.13 9.23 -10.82
C ILE A 71 1.72 10.62 -10.80
N SER A 72 0.91 11.58 -10.33
CA SER A 72 1.36 12.94 -10.10
C SER A 72 2.54 12.96 -9.11
N THR A 73 3.61 13.64 -9.50
CA THR A 73 4.78 13.90 -8.66
C THR A 73 4.46 14.72 -7.41
N ASN A 74 3.30 15.37 -7.40
CA ASN A 74 2.84 16.24 -6.32
C ASN A 74 2.34 15.46 -5.11
N ILE A 75 1.99 14.19 -5.29
CA ILE A 75 1.61 13.31 -4.20
C ILE A 75 2.87 12.96 -3.41
N THR A 76 2.85 13.29 -2.11
CA THR A 76 3.96 13.02 -1.19
C THR A 76 3.74 11.74 -0.39
N ASP A 77 2.50 11.40 -0.08
CA ASP A 77 2.13 10.17 0.61
C ASP A 77 0.63 9.87 0.45
N ILE A 78 0.23 8.63 0.71
CA ILE A 78 -1.17 8.26 0.92
C ILE A 78 -1.29 7.70 2.33
N LYS A 79 -2.00 8.42 3.19
CA LYS A 79 -2.20 8.05 4.59
C LYS A 79 -3.48 7.27 4.77
N ILE A 80 -3.36 6.22 5.56
CA ILE A 80 -4.46 5.36 5.98
C ILE A 80 -4.70 5.62 7.45
N ASN A 81 -5.96 5.86 7.80
CA ASN A 81 -6.40 6.07 9.16
C ASN A 81 -7.60 5.18 9.47
N ALA A 82 -7.38 4.14 10.27
CA ALA A 82 -8.43 3.31 10.85
C ALA A 82 -8.45 3.56 12.37
N LYS A 83 -9.38 4.40 12.86
CA LYS A 83 -9.48 4.76 14.30
C LYS A 83 -8.14 5.28 14.89
N ASN A 84 -7.51 6.24 14.22
CA ASN A 84 -6.18 6.81 14.52
C ASN A 84 -4.99 5.83 14.41
N LYS A 85 -5.20 4.64 13.83
CA LYS A 85 -4.15 3.66 13.52
C LYS A 85 -3.88 3.60 12.02
N ARG A 86 -2.74 3.00 11.65
CA ARG A 86 -2.29 2.84 10.25
C ARG A 86 -2.92 1.64 9.52
N GLY A 87 -3.77 0.89 10.21
CA GLY A 87 -4.42 -0.33 9.75
C GLY A 87 -5.37 -0.86 10.80
N ILE A 88 -6.00 -1.99 10.51
CA ILE A 88 -6.93 -2.65 11.41
C ILE A 88 -6.17 -3.73 12.17
N TYR A 89 -6.23 -3.66 13.51
CA TYR A 89 -5.59 -4.64 14.38
C TYR A 89 -6.59 -5.08 15.43
N LEU A 90 -6.89 -6.38 15.41
CA LEU A 90 -7.74 -7.08 16.36
C LEU A 90 -6.82 -7.96 17.22
N ARG A 91 -6.94 -7.92 18.53
CA ARG A 91 -6.13 -8.77 19.42
C ARG A 91 -6.92 -9.24 20.64
N GLU A 92 -7.78 -8.37 21.15
CA GLU A 92 -8.49 -8.65 22.39
C GLU A 92 -9.59 -9.70 22.17
N LEU A 93 -9.88 -10.50 23.19
CA LEU A 93 -10.87 -11.58 23.10
C LEU A 93 -12.24 -11.06 22.63
N TRP A 94 -12.64 -9.87 23.11
CA TRP A 94 -13.89 -9.23 22.72
C TRP A 94 -13.87 -8.67 21.29
N GLU A 95 -12.69 -8.44 20.72
CA GLU A 95 -12.53 -8.01 19.33
C GLU A 95 -12.65 -9.20 18.36
N VAL A 96 -12.13 -10.36 18.75
CA VAL A 96 -12.09 -11.56 17.90
C VAL A 96 -13.36 -12.42 17.99
N ASN A 97 -14.19 -12.23 19.03
CA ASN A 97 -15.42 -13.00 19.22
C ASN A 97 -16.67 -12.39 18.56
N ARG A 98 -16.52 -11.34 17.72
CA ARG A 98 -17.65 -10.70 17.05
C ARG A 98 -17.25 -10.08 15.73
N ILE A 99 -18.23 -10.00 14.83
CA ILE A 99 -18.10 -9.22 13.60
C ILE A 99 -17.95 -7.73 13.95
N GLN A 100 -17.00 -7.06 13.30
CA GLN A 100 -16.74 -5.65 13.52
C GLN A 100 -16.69 -4.87 12.21
N GLU A 101 -17.11 -3.61 12.29
CA GLU A 101 -17.03 -2.64 11.20
C GLU A 101 -15.99 -1.56 11.53
N PHE A 102 -15.16 -1.26 10.54
CA PHE A 102 -14.11 -0.25 10.59
C PHE A 102 -14.28 0.72 9.45
N ASN A 103 -14.40 2.01 9.76
CA ASN A 103 -14.28 3.08 8.77
C ASN A 103 -12.79 3.45 8.63
N VAL A 104 -12.24 3.13 7.47
CA VAL A 104 -10.85 3.40 7.11
C VAL A 104 -10.80 4.61 6.19
N CYS A 105 -10.25 5.71 6.69
CA CYS A 105 -10.07 6.92 5.92
C CYS A 105 -8.75 6.88 5.15
N VAL A 106 -8.82 6.99 3.82
CA VAL A 106 -7.65 7.07 2.94
C VAL A 106 -7.53 8.50 2.45
N LYS A 107 -6.42 9.17 2.78
CA LYS A 107 -6.16 10.57 2.42
C LYS A 107 -4.84 10.71 1.67
N THR A 108 -4.85 11.29 0.49
CA THR A 108 -3.66 11.73 -0.22
C THR A 108 -3.08 12.97 0.45
N LYS A 109 -1.76 12.98 0.56
CA LYS A 109 -0.98 14.16 0.91
C LYS A 109 -0.33 14.70 -0.34
N PHE A 110 -0.44 16.01 -0.50
CA PHE A 110 0.21 16.74 -1.56
C PHE A 110 1.34 17.59 -0.98
N ASN A 111 2.33 17.92 -1.80
CA ASN A 111 3.35 18.90 -1.44
C ASN A 111 2.68 20.27 -1.27
N SER A 112 2.91 20.97 -0.15
CA SER A 112 2.09 22.13 0.24
C SER A 112 2.53 23.47 -0.39
N GLU A 113 1.56 24.37 -0.46
CA GLU A 113 1.53 25.79 -0.88
C GLU A 113 1.33 26.14 -2.37
N LYS A 114 1.93 25.43 -3.33
CA LYS A 114 1.94 25.95 -4.72
C LYS A 114 0.77 25.53 -5.62
N GLU A 115 -0.08 24.59 -5.21
CA GLU A 115 -0.99 23.94 -6.17
C GLU A 115 -2.35 23.50 -5.57
N LEU A 116 -3.01 24.37 -4.79
CA LEU A 116 -4.34 24.11 -4.22
C LEU A 116 -5.37 23.70 -5.31
N GLU A 117 -5.28 24.33 -6.49
CA GLU A 117 -6.14 24.03 -7.64
C GLU A 117 -5.98 22.60 -8.16
N LYS A 118 -4.75 22.06 -8.13
CA LYS A 118 -4.49 20.67 -8.53
C LYS A 118 -4.97 19.69 -7.47
N VAL A 119 -4.99 20.08 -6.19
CA VAL A 119 -5.58 19.26 -5.12
C VAL A 119 -7.09 19.14 -5.29
N VAL A 120 -7.76 20.25 -5.63
CA VAL A 120 -9.22 20.30 -5.80
C VAL A 120 -9.68 19.53 -7.04
N THR A 121 -8.93 19.60 -8.13
CA THR A 121 -9.26 18.91 -9.39
C THR A 121 -8.73 17.48 -9.46
N PHE A 122 -7.88 17.06 -8.52
CA PHE A 122 -7.35 15.71 -8.51
C PHE A 122 -8.45 14.72 -8.17
N GLU A 123 -8.79 13.87 -9.15
CA GLU A 123 -9.60 12.69 -8.95
C GLU A 123 -8.86 11.49 -9.51
N CYS A 124 -8.72 10.45 -8.70
CA CYS A 124 -8.11 9.19 -9.14
C CYS A 124 -9.03 8.03 -8.77
N PRO A 125 -9.61 7.32 -9.75
CA PRO A 125 -10.42 6.14 -9.48
C PRO A 125 -9.53 5.01 -8.96
N ILE A 126 -10.04 4.26 -8.00
CA ILE A 126 -9.32 3.15 -7.37
C ILE A 126 -10.21 1.90 -7.37
N ILE A 127 -9.64 0.79 -7.82
CA ILE A 127 -10.21 -0.54 -7.61
C ILE A 127 -9.55 -1.12 -6.37
N LEU A 128 -10.37 -1.55 -5.42
CA LEU A 128 -9.94 -2.27 -4.22
C LEU A 128 -9.95 -3.77 -4.52
N LYS A 129 -8.85 -4.46 -4.18
CA LYS A 129 -8.71 -5.92 -4.24
C LYS A 129 -8.12 -6.43 -2.94
N LEU A 130 -8.29 -7.72 -2.66
CA LEU A 130 -7.48 -8.39 -1.63
C LEU A 130 -6.14 -8.80 -2.24
N ALA A 131 -5.09 -8.75 -1.42
CA ALA A 131 -3.76 -9.21 -1.82
C ALA A 131 -3.72 -10.73 -1.99
N SER A 132 -4.41 -11.48 -1.12
CA SER A 132 -4.58 -12.93 -1.23
C SER A 132 -6.06 -13.31 -1.36
N GLU A 133 -6.37 -14.28 -2.22
CA GLU A 133 -7.73 -14.79 -2.37
C GLU A 133 -8.20 -15.61 -1.16
N SER A 134 -7.27 -16.16 -0.38
CA SER A 134 -7.56 -16.92 0.85
C SER A 134 -8.20 -16.08 1.97
N GLU A 135 -8.19 -14.75 1.83
CA GLU A 135 -8.65 -13.80 2.85
C GLU A 135 -10.10 -13.34 2.62
N LYS A 136 -10.73 -13.82 1.54
CA LYS A 136 -12.03 -13.35 1.07
C LYS A 136 -13.19 -13.68 2.01
N ASP A 137 -13.04 -14.74 2.82
CA ASP A 137 -14.15 -15.26 3.62
C ASP A 137 -14.42 -14.40 4.85
N PHE A 138 -13.39 -13.78 5.44
CA PHE A 138 -13.51 -13.00 6.68
C PHE A 138 -13.47 -11.49 6.50
N VAL A 139 -13.18 -10.97 5.29
CA VAL A 139 -13.09 -9.53 5.02
C VAL A 139 -14.08 -9.11 3.92
N LYS A 140 -15.00 -8.19 4.27
CA LYS A 140 -15.92 -7.56 3.30
C LYS A 140 -15.62 -6.07 3.19
N TYR A 141 -15.55 -5.58 1.96
CA TYR A 141 -15.16 -4.21 1.64
C TYR A 141 -15.79 -3.79 0.30
N PRO A 142 -15.94 -2.48 0.03
CA PRO A 142 -16.38 -2.00 -1.27
C PRO A 142 -15.32 -2.25 -2.35
N LYS A 143 -15.71 -2.53 -3.59
CA LYS A 143 -14.76 -2.82 -4.69
C LYS A 143 -14.17 -1.57 -5.34
N TYR A 144 -14.78 -0.41 -5.12
CA TYR A 144 -14.40 0.85 -5.75
C TYR A 144 -14.22 1.94 -4.71
N SER A 145 -13.21 2.77 -4.91
CA SER A 145 -12.89 3.93 -4.09
C SER A 145 -12.34 5.04 -5.00
N ARG A 146 -12.10 6.21 -4.43
CA ARG A 146 -11.59 7.38 -5.13
C ARG A 146 -10.68 8.18 -4.21
N LEU A 147 -9.61 8.74 -4.76
CA LEU A 147 -8.75 9.71 -4.09
C LEU A 147 -9.15 11.12 -4.57
N PRO A 148 -9.01 12.19 -3.75
CA PRO A 148 -7.96 12.39 -2.74
C PRO A 148 -8.32 11.96 -1.32
N SER A 149 -9.59 11.91 -0.96
CA SER A 149 -10.04 11.48 0.37
C SER A 149 -11.28 10.61 0.23
N ASN A 150 -11.26 9.41 0.78
CA ASN A 150 -12.45 8.56 0.85
C ASN A 150 -12.44 7.69 2.11
N ASP A 151 -13.63 7.45 2.65
CA ASP A 151 -13.83 6.53 3.76
C ASP A 151 -14.29 5.18 3.19
N ILE A 152 -13.62 4.12 3.63
CA ILE A 152 -13.85 2.74 3.21
C ILE A 152 -14.39 1.99 4.42
N SER A 153 -15.64 1.52 4.35
CA SER A 153 -16.24 0.65 5.35
C SER A 153 -15.74 -0.79 5.15
N VAL A 154 -14.96 -1.29 6.10
CA VAL A 154 -14.43 -2.65 6.10
C VAL A 154 -15.10 -3.44 7.22
N HIS A 155 -15.75 -4.54 6.86
CA HIS A 155 -16.31 -5.49 7.83
C HIS A 155 -15.38 -6.69 7.95
N ILE A 156 -15.09 -7.07 9.19
CA ILE A 156 -14.21 -8.21 9.50
C ILE A 156 -14.98 -9.19 10.36
N ASP A 157 -14.97 -10.45 9.96
CA ASP A 157 -15.52 -11.57 10.71
C ASP A 157 -14.39 -12.46 11.27
N PRO A 158 -13.84 -12.12 12.45
CA PRO A 158 -12.78 -12.90 13.05
C PRO A 158 -13.26 -14.26 13.62
N THR A 159 -14.56 -14.52 13.67
CA THR A 159 -15.12 -15.72 14.33
C THR A 159 -14.91 -17.00 13.53
N ILE A 160 -14.68 -16.89 12.23
CA ILE A 160 -14.41 -18.01 11.32
C ILE A 160 -12.91 -18.34 11.22
N LEU A 161 -12.06 -17.56 11.89
CA LEU A 161 -10.61 -17.75 11.87
C LEU A 161 -10.16 -18.78 12.90
N GLU A 162 -9.10 -19.52 12.58
CA GLU A 162 -8.51 -20.48 13.50
C GLU A 162 -7.88 -19.78 14.71
N ALA A 163 -8.28 -20.19 15.92
CA ALA A 163 -7.75 -19.66 17.16
C ALA A 163 -6.25 -20.02 17.34
N GLY A 164 -5.50 -19.10 17.96
CA GLY A 164 -4.08 -19.30 18.28
C GLY A 164 -3.11 -19.10 17.12
N LYS A 165 -3.60 -18.72 15.94
CA LYS A 165 -2.77 -18.31 14.79
C LYS A 165 -3.02 -16.84 14.47
N ALA A 166 -1.96 -16.14 14.07
CA ALA A 166 -2.07 -14.77 13.58
C ALA A 166 -2.50 -14.80 12.12
N HIS A 167 -3.56 -14.07 11.79
CA HIS A 167 -4.05 -13.96 10.42
C HIS A 167 -3.74 -12.57 9.89
N TYR A 168 -3.15 -12.51 8.70
CA TYR A 168 -2.89 -11.26 7.99
C TYR A 168 -3.78 -11.20 6.77
N ALA A 169 -4.36 -10.03 6.54
CA ALA A 169 -5.01 -9.70 5.29
C ALA A 169 -4.67 -8.30 4.84
N GLU A 170 -4.73 -8.06 3.53
CA GLU A 170 -4.41 -6.75 2.99
C GLU A 170 -5.35 -6.35 1.86
N ILE A 171 -6.04 -5.21 2.04
CA ILE A 171 -6.82 -4.59 0.98
C ILE A 171 -5.92 -3.61 0.23
N VAL A 172 -5.75 -3.83 -1.07
CA VAL A 172 -4.88 -3.05 -1.95
C VAL A 172 -5.70 -2.14 -2.86
N GLY A 173 -5.27 -0.88 -3.01
CA GLY A 173 -5.89 0.08 -3.93
C GLY A 173 -5.08 0.23 -5.21
N ILE A 174 -5.66 -0.14 -6.35
CA ILE A 174 -5.01 -0.13 -7.67
C ILE A 174 -5.69 0.89 -8.58
N ASN A 175 -4.91 1.64 -9.36
CA ASN A 175 -5.46 2.50 -10.40
C ASN A 175 -5.91 1.63 -11.60
N PRO A 176 -7.20 1.66 -12.01
CA PRO A 176 -7.70 0.85 -13.12
C PRO A 176 -6.98 1.13 -14.44
N GLN A 177 -6.50 2.36 -14.64
CA GLN A 177 -5.81 2.75 -15.88
C GLN A 177 -4.38 2.19 -15.95
N ASN A 178 -3.76 1.89 -14.81
CA ASN A 178 -2.35 1.50 -14.72
C ASN A 178 -2.16 0.36 -13.71
N GLN A 179 -2.68 -0.83 -14.04
CA GLN A 179 -2.59 -2.00 -13.15
C GLN A 179 -1.17 -2.54 -13.01
N SER A 180 -0.33 -2.34 -14.03
CA SER A 180 1.09 -2.77 -14.04
C SER A 180 1.93 -2.10 -12.96
N LEU A 181 1.53 -0.92 -12.50
CA LEU A 181 2.20 -0.20 -11.42
C LEU A 181 2.02 -0.86 -10.05
N GLY A 182 1.03 -1.75 -9.94
CA GLY A 182 0.63 -2.35 -8.69
C GLY A 182 -0.13 -1.40 -7.76
N PRO A 183 -0.27 -1.78 -6.48
CA PRO A 183 -1.00 -1.00 -5.49
C PRO A 183 -0.41 0.39 -5.20
N LEU A 184 -1.28 1.39 -5.11
CA LEU A 184 -0.94 2.75 -4.65
C LEU A 184 -0.95 2.86 -3.12
N PHE A 185 -1.82 2.11 -2.46
CA PHE A 185 -1.89 2.02 -1.01
C PHE A 185 -2.38 0.63 -0.59
N ARG A 186 -2.13 0.30 0.67
CA ARG A 186 -2.38 -1.02 1.26
C ARG A 186 -2.94 -0.84 2.66
N ILE A 187 -4.13 -1.37 2.93
CA ILE A 187 -4.77 -1.34 4.25
C ILE A 187 -4.49 -2.68 4.92
N PRO A 188 -3.53 -2.74 5.86
CA PRO A 188 -3.22 -3.97 6.55
C PRO A 188 -4.29 -4.27 7.60
N ILE A 189 -4.65 -5.55 7.66
CA ILE A 189 -5.59 -6.13 8.61
C ILE A 189 -4.85 -7.25 9.32
N THR A 190 -4.83 -7.22 10.64
CA THR A 190 -4.18 -8.27 11.44
C THR A 190 -5.09 -8.68 12.58
N ASN A 191 -5.24 -9.99 12.75
CA ASN A 191 -5.94 -10.65 13.85
C ASN A 191 -4.95 -11.49 14.64
#